data_AF-A0A182AJW5-F1
#
_entry.id   AF-A0A182AJW5-F1
#
_cell.length_a   1.000
_cell.length_b   1.000
_cell.length_c   1.000
_cell.angle_alpha   90.00
_cell.angle_beta   90.00
_cell.angle_gamma   90.00
#
_symmetry.space_group_name_H-M   'P 1'
#
loop_
_entity.id
_entity.type
_entity.pdbx_description
1 polymer ?
#
loop_
_entity_poly.entity_id
_entity_poly.type
_entity_poly.pdbx_seq_one_letter_code
_entity_poly.pdbx_strand_id
1 'polypeptide(L)'
;MTKGQSLLLGLAVLGLGAIGYALFQANGFEGFSAGIGASTLLMVVVVGWTASYLFRAVSGNMTYMQQRRSYRAAYDAATTAELQRKFEALSPEEQLRLLRETGQLAAEGPDPDDGGIEPSGTVPGPAVEGGAVQGEA
;
A
#
# COMPACT_ATOMS: atom_id res chain seq x y z
N MET A 1 -28.07 3.56 -17.24
CA MET A 1 -28.48 3.13 -18.59
C MET A 1 -30.00 3.04 -18.64
N THR A 2 -30.63 3.66 -19.64
CA THR A 2 -32.08 3.49 -19.86
C THR A 2 -32.35 2.16 -20.54
N LYS A 3 -33.56 1.60 -20.38
CA LYS A 3 -33.94 0.30 -20.97
C LYS A 3 -33.69 0.24 -22.50
N GLY A 4 -33.89 1.35 -23.21
CA GLY A 4 -33.63 1.47 -24.64
C GLY A 4 -32.14 1.45 -25.02
N GLN A 5 -31.26 1.98 -24.17
CA GLN A 5 -29.81 1.93 -24.41
C GLN A 5 -29.27 0.50 -24.35
N SER A 6 -29.77 -0.33 -23.43
CA SER A 6 -29.37 -1.74 -23.35
C SER A 6 -29.78 -2.54 -24.58
N LEU A 7 -30.97 -2.25 -25.14
CA LEU A 7 -31.44 -2.88 -26.38
C LEU A 7 -30.59 -2.47 -27.59
N LEU A 8 -30.28 -1.17 -27.72
CA LEU A 8 -29.40 -0.68 -28.78
C LEU A 8 -27.99 -1.29 -28.68
N LEU A 9 -27.47 -1.43 -27.45
CA LEU A 9 -26.17 -2.09 -27.23
C LEU A 9 -26.22 -3.56 -27.65
N GLY A 10 -27.27 -4.30 -27.28
CA GLY A 10 -27.45 -5.69 -27.70
C GLY A 10 -27.52 -5.83 -29.23
N LEU A 11 -28.25 -4.93 -29.89
CA LEU A 11 -28.39 -4.92 -31.35
C LEU A 11 -27.07 -4.55 -32.03
N ALA A 12 -26.30 -3.61 -31.47
CA ALA A 12 -24.96 -3.28 -31.95
C ALA A 12 -24.00 -4.47 -31.84
N VAL A 13 -24.02 -5.20 -30.71
CA VAL A 13 -23.19 -6.40 -30.52
C VAL A 13 -23.55 -7.51 -31.51
N LEU A 14 -24.85 -7.74 -31.74
CA LEU A 14 -25.30 -8.71 -32.76
C LEU A 14 -24.88 -8.29 -34.17
N GLY A 15 -25.01 -7.01 -34.50
CA GLY A 15 -24.56 -6.46 -35.78
C GLY A 15 -23.05 -6.66 -35.99
N LEU A 16 -22.25 -6.43 -34.95
CA LEU A 16 -20.81 -6.67 -34.96
C LEU A 16 -20.47 -8.15 -35.22
N GLY A 17 -21.20 -9.07 -34.58
CA GLY A 17 -21.05 -10.50 -34.81
C GLY A 17 -21.40 -10.91 -36.25
N ALA A 18 -22.49 -10.37 -36.81
CA ALA A 18 -22.91 -10.64 -38.18
C ALA A 18 -21.91 -10.11 -39.22
N ILE A 19 -21.41 -8.88 -39.02
CA ILE A 19 -20.38 -8.26 -39.88
C ILE A 19 -19.09 -9.08 -39.80
N GLY A 20 -18.65 -9.44 -38.59
CA GLY A 20 -17.47 -10.29 -38.40
C GLY A 20 -17.60 -11.62 -39.15
N TYR A 21 -18.73 -12.30 -39.02
CA TYR A 21 -18.99 -13.54 -39.74
C TYR A 21 -18.95 -13.37 -41.27
N ALA A 22 -19.57 -12.31 -41.79
CA ALA A 22 -19.55 -12.02 -43.23
C ALA A 22 -18.14 -11.75 -43.76
N LEU A 23 -17.30 -11.04 -42.99
CA LEU A 23 -15.89 -10.80 -43.34
C LEU A 23 -15.08 -12.11 -43.35
N PHE A 24 -15.27 -13.00 -42.38
CA PHE A 24 -14.61 -14.31 -42.35
C PHE A 24 -14.99 -15.15 -43.59
N GLN A 25 -16.28 -15.19 -43.93
CA GLN A 25 -16.75 -15.88 -45.13
C GLN A 25 -16.14 -15.29 -46.42
N ALA A 26 -16.11 -13.95 -46.54
CA ALA A 26 -15.55 -13.27 -47.70
C ALA A 26 -14.04 -13.48 -47.89
N ASN A 27 -13.31 -13.84 -46.84
CA ASN A 27 -11.87 -14.11 -46.87
C ASN A 27 -11.53 -15.61 -46.96
N GLY A 28 -12.51 -16.47 -47.28
CA GLY A 28 -12.28 -17.90 -47.54
C GLY A 28 -12.21 -18.79 -46.29
N PHE A 29 -12.65 -18.30 -45.13
CA PHE A 29 -12.71 -19.09 -43.89
C PHE A 29 -14.00 -19.93 -43.80
N GLU A 30 -14.34 -20.66 -44.86
CA GLU A 30 -15.61 -21.41 -45.01
C GLU A 30 -15.80 -22.51 -43.94
N GLY A 31 -14.72 -23.03 -43.36
CA GLY A 31 -14.76 -24.00 -42.25
C GLY A 31 -14.97 -23.38 -40.87
N PHE A 32 -15.00 -22.05 -40.77
CA PHE A 32 -15.06 -21.34 -39.49
C PHE A 32 -16.52 -21.16 -39.05
N SER A 33 -17.00 -22.08 -38.21
CA SER A 33 -18.36 -21.97 -37.66
C SER A 33 -18.48 -20.82 -36.66
N ALA A 34 -19.65 -20.19 -36.59
CA ALA A 34 -19.96 -19.18 -35.59
C ALA A 34 -19.72 -19.68 -34.15
N GLY A 35 -19.93 -20.98 -33.90
CA GLY A 35 -19.65 -21.62 -32.62
C GLY A 35 -18.16 -21.60 -32.25
N ILE A 36 -17.28 -21.96 -33.19
CA ILE A 36 -15.81 -21.93 -32.96
C ILE A 36 -15.34 -20.50 -32.69
N GLY A 37 -15.83 -19.52 -33.46
CA GLY A 37 -15.51 -18.11 -33.25
C GLY A 37 -15.96 -17.60 -31.88
N ALA A 38 -17.21 -17.88 -31.49
CA ALA A 38 -17.75 -17.49 -30.19
C ALA A 38 -17.00 -18.16 -29.01
N SER A 39 -16.70 -19.46 -29.11
CA SER A 39 -15.95 -20.20 -28.10
C SER A 39 -14.51 -19.67 -27.97
N THR A 40 -13.86 -19.36 -29.08
CA THR A 40 -12.50 -18.78 -29.08
C THR A 40 -12.50 -17.40 -28.44
N LEU A 41 -13.46 -16.54 -28.79
CA LEU A 41 -13.62 -15.22 -28.20
C LEU A 41 -13.85 -15.31 -26.68
N LEU A 42 -14.76 -16.19 -26.26
CA LEU A 42 -15.02 -16.43 -24.83
C LEU A 42 -13.76 -16.90 -24.11
N MET A 43 -13.01 -17.83 -24.71
CA MET A 43 -11.76 -18.32 -24.14
C MET A 43 -10.74 -17.18 -23.97
N VAL A 44 -10.56 -16.32 -24.98
CA VAL A 44 -9.68 -15.15 -24.90
C VAL A 44 -10.12 -14.20 -23.79
N VAL A 45 -11.44 -13.94 -23.65
CA VAL A 45 -11.96 -13.09 -22.58
C VAL A 45 -11.66 -13.70 -21.20
N VAL A 46 -11.92 -14.99 -21.01
CA VAL A 46 -11.68 -15.68 -19.73
C VAL A 46 -10.19 -15.73 -19.40
N VAL A 47 -9.34 -16.06 -20.38
CA VAL A 47 -7.88 -16.09 -20.20
C VAL A 47 -7.35 -14.69 -19.91
N GLY A 48 -7.78 -13.66 -20.65
CA GLY A 48 -7.39 -12.28 -20.43
C GLY A 48 -7.82 -11.76 -19.05
N TRP A 49 -9.05 -12.06 -18.65
CA TRP A 49 -9.56 -11.76 -17.31
C TRP A 49 -8.68 -12.45 -16.26
N THR A 50 -8.47 -13.76 -16.37
CA THR A 50 -7.68 -14.55 -15.42
C THR A 50 -6.23 -14.07 -15.32
N ALA A 51 -5.59 -13.83 -16.46
CA ALA A 51 -4.24 -13.29 -16.55
C ALA A 51 -4.16 -11.90 -15.88
N SER A 52 -5.20 -11.08 -15.98
CA SER A 52 -5.26 -9.79 -15.28
C SER A 52 -5.24 -9.96 -13.75
N TYR A 53 -5.96 -10.95 -13.22
CA TYR A 53 -5.91 -11.27 -11.79
C TYR A 53 -4.54 -11.80 -11.36
N LEU A 54 -3.96 -12.72 -12.15
CA LEU A 54 -2.64 -13.27 -11.87
C LEU A 54 -1.57 -12.17 -11.91
N PHE A 55 -1.60 -11.30 -12.91
CA PHE A 55 -0.70 -10.17 -13.04
C PHE A 55 -0.80 -9.23 -11.84
N ARG A 56 -2.03 -8.90 -11.40
CA ARG A 56 -2.25 -8.07 -10.21
C ARG A 56 -1.73 -8.73 -8.93
N ALA A 57 -1.88 -10.04 -8.80
CA ALA A 57 -1.38 -10.81 -7.67
C ALA A 57 0.15 -10.84 -7.63
N VAL A 58 0.81 -11.14 -8.75
CA VAL A 58 2.28 -11.22 -8.85
C VAL A 58 2.93 -9.84 -8.76
N SER A 59 2.33 -8.81 -9.36
CA SER A 59 2.89 -7.45 -9.35
C SER A 59 2.80 -6.76 -7.99
N GLY A 60 2.15 -7.37 -6.99
CA GLY A 60 2.02 -6.78 -5.67
C GLY A 60 1.29 -5.43 -5.66
N ASN A 61 0.50 -5.13 -6.72
CA ASN A 61 -0.42 -3.99 -6.79
C ASN A 61 -1.61 -4.24 -5.85
N MET A 62 -1.32 -4.37 -4.57
CA MET A 62 -2.28 -4.40 -3.48
C MET A 62 -2.37 -2.99 -2.92
N THR A 63 -3.39 -2.28 -3.38
CA THR A 63 -3.74 -0.91 -2.98
C THR A 63 -3.64 -0.71 -1.47
N TYR A 64 -4.02 -1.71 -0.67
CA TYR A 64 -3.97 -1.62 0.79
C TYR A 64 -2.56 -1.40 1.38
N MET A 65 -1.54 -2.14 0.91
CA MET A 65 -0.18 -2.01 1.45
C MET A 65 0.53 -0.74 0.98
N GLN A 66 0.16 -0.22 -0.20
CA GLN A 66 0.62 1.08 -0.67
C GLN A 66 -0.10 2.21 0.08
N GLN A 67 -1.42 2.12 0.24
CA GLN A 67 -2.24 3.09 0.96
C GLN A 67 -1.84 3.21 2.43
N ARG A 68 -1.58 2.09 3.13
CA ARG A 68 -1.10 2.09 4.52
C ARG A 68 0.26 2.77 4.65
N ARG A 69 1.20 2.48 3.76
CA ARG A 69 2.54 3.10 3.78
C ARG A 69 2.46 4.60 3.54
N SER A 70 1.72 5.03 2.52
CA SER A 70 1.56 6.44 2.19
C SER A 70 0.82 7.22 3.28
N TYR A 71 -0.23 6.64 3.87
CA TYR A 71 -0.97 7.28 4.95
C TYR A 71 -0.12 7.44 6.22
N ARG A 72 0.63 6.39 6.60
CA ARG A 72 1.54 6.46 7.75
C ARG A 72 2.65 7.49 7.53
N ALA A 73 3.28 7.50 6.35
CA ALA A 73 4.32 8.47 6.03
C ALA A 73 3.82 9.93 6.08
N ALA A 74 2.62 10.19 5.55
CA ALA A 74 2.02 11.52 5.58
C ALA A 74 1.60 11.94 6.99
N TYR A 75 1.02 11.02 7.78
CA TYR A 75 0.64 11.28 9.16
C TYR A 75 1.87 11.53 10.03
N ASP A 76 2.88 10.66 9.98
CA ASP A 76 4.10 10.78 10.77
C ASP A 76 4.83 12.10 10.47
N ALA A 77 4.88 12.54 9.22
CA ALA A 77 5.48 13.82 8.83
C ALA A 77 4.72 15.03 9.40
N ALA A 78 3.38 15.04 9.30
CA ALA A 78 2.55 16.11 9.83
C ALA A 78 2.63 16.18 11.36
N THR A 79 2.57 15.02 12.02
CA THR A 79 2.65 14.88 13.47
C THR A 79 4.02 15.31 13.99
N THR A 80 5.12 14.91 13.34
CA THR A 80 6.48 15.32 13.76
C THR A 80 6.64 16.84 13.71
N ALA A 81 6.16 17.49 12.65
CA ALA A 81 6.24 18.95 12.52
C ALA A 81 5.39 19.69 13.57
N GLU A 82 4.22 19.14 13.91
CA GLU A 82 3.37 19.71 14.96
C GLU A 82 3.98 19.51 16.36
N LEU A 83 4.51 18.32 16.66
CA LEU A 83 5.19 18.04 17.93
C LEU A 83 6.42 18.93 18.10
N GLN A 84 7.23 19.10 17.05
CA GLN A 84 8.41 19.97 17.08
C GLN A 84 8.03 21.40 17.42
N ARG A 85 6.99 21.95 16.76
CA ARG A 85 6.52 23.31 17.03
C ARG A 85 6.01 23.48 18.46
N LYS A 86 5.27 22.49 18.98
CA LYS A 86 4.79 22.53 20.37
C LYS A 86 5.95 22.47 21.35
N PHE A 87 6.98 21.67 21.07
CA PHE A 87 8.18 21.58 21.88
C PHE A 87 8.96 22.90 21.89
N GLU A 88 9.16 23.52 20.73
CA GLU A 88 9.84 24.82 20.61
C GLU A 88 9.08 25.98 21.28
N ALA A 89 7.76 25.85 21.46
CA ALA A 89 6.93 26.83 22.14
C ALA A 89 6.94 26.70 23.68
N LEU A 90 7.50 25.62 24.24
CA LEU A 90 7.65 25.44 25.69
C LEU A 90 8.79 26.31 26.23
N SER A 91 8.78 26.61 27.53
CA SER A 91 9.89 27.32 28.14
C SER A 91 11.17 26.46 28.18
N PRO A 92 12.37 27.07 28.27
CA PRO A 92 13.63 26.33 28.28
C PRO A 92 13.71 25.29 29.40
N GLU A 93 13.21 25.60 30.60
CA GLU A 93 13.20 24.67 31.72
C GLU A 93 12.31 23.44 31.47
N GLU A 94 11.17 23.62 30.81
CA GLU A 94 10.26 22.54 30.46
C GLU A 94 10.82 21.66 29.34
N GLN A 95 11.46 22.27 28.33
CA GLN A 95 12.17 21.53 27.28
C GLN A 95 13.27 20.65 27.89
N LEU A 96 14.08 21.19 28.81
CA LEU A 96 15.14 20.46 29.50
C LEU A 96 14.60 19.34 30.40
N ARG A 97 13.43 19.54 31.03
CA ARG A 97 12.75 18.49 31.79
C ARG A 97 12.33 17.34 30.89
N LEU A 98 11.64 17.63 29.78
CA LEU A 98 11.18 16.62 28.83
C LEU A 98 12.33 15.85 28.15
N LEU A 99 13.43 16.53 27.82
CA LEU A 99 14.61 15.88 27.26
C LEU A 99 15.31 14.94 28.27
N ARG A 100 15.25 15.25 29.57
CA ARG A 100 15.73 14.34 30.64
C ARG A 100 14.78 13.15 30.83
N GLU A 101 13.47 13.39 30.88
CA GLU A 101 12.46 12.33 31.02
C GLU A 101 12.50 11.32 29.87
N THR A 102 12.75 11.79 28.64
CA THR A 102 12.89 10.94 27.45
C THR A 102 14.29 10.33 27.27
N GLY A 103 15.23 10.63 28.18
CA GLY A 103 16.60 10.12 28.16
C GLY A 103 17.49 10.69 27.06
N GLN A 104 17.08 11.78 26.41
CA GLN A 104 17.89 12.48 25.39
C GLN A 104 18.98 13.36 26.01
N LEU A 105 18.83 13.73 27.29
CA LEU A 105 19.90 14.32 28.11
C LEU A 105 20.23 13.37 29.26
N ALA A 106 21.53 13.14 29.49
CA ALA A 106 21.98 12.37 30.64
C ALA A 106 21.43 13.02 31.92
N ALA A 107 20.78 12.22 32.77
CA ALA A 107 20.30 12.66 34.06
C ALA A 107 21.52 13.08 34.90
N GLU A 108 21.80 14.38 34.95
CA GLU A 108 22.84 14.89 35.83
C GLU A 108 22.34 14.85 37.26
N GLY A 109 22.66 13.74 37.94
CA GLY A 109 22.58 13.56 39.39
C GLY A 109 21.18 13.30 39.96
N PRO A 110 21.05 12.46 41.00
CA PRO A 110 19.79 12.28 41.71
C PRO A 110 19.36 13.61 42.34
N ASP A 111 18.12 14.01 42.09
CA ASP A 111 17.49 15.14 42.76
C ASP A 111 17.33 14.80 44.25
N PRO A 112 17.90 15.57 45.20
CA PRO A 112 17.81 15.25 46.63
C PRO A 112 16.39 15.36 47.22
N ASP A 113 15.42 15.87 46.47
CA ASP A 113 14.04 16.11 46.91
C ASP A 113 12.96 15.22 46.26
N ASP A 114 13.32 14.19 45.48
CA ASP A 114 12.30 13.26 44.95
C ASP A 114 12.05 12.10 45.92
N GLY A 115 11.00 12.27 46.72
CA GLY A 115 10.45 11.24 47.58
C GLY A 115 9.98 10.02 46.79
N GLY A 116 10.90 9.06 46.61
CA GLY A 116 10.64 7.63 46.45
C GLY A 116 9.44 7.21 45.61
N ILE A 117 9.66 7.03 44.31
CA ILE A 117 8.95 6.01 43.55
C ILE A 117 10.02 5.14 42.87
N GLU A 118 10.20 3.91 43.36
CA GLU A 118 11.08 2.95 42.71
C GLU A 118 10.62 2.69 41.27
N PRO A 119 11.54 2.63 40.27
CA PRO A 119 11.17 2.27 38.91
C PRO A 119 10.84 0.78 38.84
N SER A 120 9.57 0.44 39.08
CA SER A 120 9.00 -0.84 38.68
C SER A 120 8.84 -0.85 37.16
N GLY A 121 9.71 -1.59 36.49
CA GLY A 121 9.55 -1.91 35.07
C GLY A 121 10.82 -1.72 34.27
N THR A 122 11.61 -2.78 34.14
CA THR A 122 12.59 -2.91 33.06
C THR A 122 11.85 -2.88 31.72
N VAL A 123 11.89 -1.75 31.01
CA VAL A 123 11.56 -1.73 29.58
C VAL A 123 12.76 -2.32 28.84
N PRO A 124 12.63 -3.46 28.15
CA PRO A 124 13.74 -4.01 27.38
C PRO A 124 14.05 -3.06 26.21
N GLY A 125 15.25 -2.51 26.20
CA GLY A 125 15.76 -1.74 25.07
C GLY A 125 15.95 -2.61 23.82
N PRO A 126 15.99 -2.01 22.61
CA PRO A 126 16.20 -2.76 21.38
C PRO A 126 17.56 -3.46 21.41
N ALA A 127 17.56 -4.75 21.07
CA ALA A 127 18.78 -5.55 20.97
C ALA A 127 19.73 -4.95 19.92
N VAL A 128 20.79 -4.27 20.39
CA VAL A 128 21.93 -3.94 19.55
C VAL A 128 22.83 -5.17 19.56
N GLU A 129 22.76 -5.93 18.47
CA GLU A 129 23.60 -7.10 18.23
C GLU A 129 25.07 -6.64 18.09
N GLY A 130 25.91 -7.08 19.02
CA GLY A 130 27.33 -6.71 19.08
C GLY A 130 28.12 -7.31 17.91
N GLY A 131 28.64 -6.42 17.05
CA GLY A 131 29.72 -6.72 16.12
C GLY A 131 31.06 -6.31 16.72
N ALA A 132 31.96 -7.27 16.82
CA ALA A 132 33.16 -7.27 17.63
C ALA A 132 34.19 -6.15 17.35
N VAL A 133 34.83 -5.73 18.45
CA VAL A 133 36.14 -5.10 18.51
C VAL A 133 37.20 -6.11 18.03
N GLN A 134 38.01 -5.71 17.06
CA GLN A 134 39.33 -6.28 16.76
C GLN A 134 40.21 -5.04 16.50
N GLY A 135 41.11 -4.63 17.40
CA GLY A 135 42.22 -5.41 17.96
C GLY A 135 43.49 -4.90 17.27
N GLU A 136 44.32 -4.16 18.02
CA GLU A 136 45.56 -3.50 17.59
C GLU A 136 46.60 -4.44 16.97
N ALA A 137 47.26 -3.99 15.89
CA ALA A 137 48.72 -3.96 15.67
C ALA A 137 49.02 -3.53 14.21
#